data_AF-A0A4Q3ZIA4-F1
#
_entry.id   AF-A0A4Q3ZIA4-F1
#
_cell.length_a   1.000
_cell.length_b   1.000
_cell.length_c   1.000
_cell.angle_alpha   90.00
_cell.angle_beta   90.00
_cell.angle_gamma   90.00
#
_symmetry.space_group_name_H-M   'P 1'
#
loop_
_entity.id
_entity.type
_entity.pdbx_description
1 polymer ?
#
loop_
_entity_poly.entity_id
_entity_poly.type
_entity_poly.pdbx_seq_one_letter_code
_entity_poly.pdbx_strand_id
1 'polypeptide(L)' 'MLHRDEAVLILDKPAGLAVHAGPRGGPSLEDWLPRLAFGKKRLPQPAHRLDMDTAGCLVLG' A
#
# COMPACT_ATOMS: atom_id res chain seq x y z
N MET A 1 9.26 3.35 3.97
CA MET A 1 9.55 2.53 2.78
C MET A 1 10.72 1.63 3.12
N LEU A 2 10.58 0.32 2.94
CA LEU A 2 11.58 -0.67 3.34
C LEU A 2 12.42 -1.17 2.16
N HIS A 3 11.81 -1.36 0.98
CA HIS A 3 12.49 -1.81 -0.23
C HIS A 3 11.82 -1.25 -1.48
N ARG A 4 12.60 -1.07 -2.55
CA ARG A 4 12.13 -0.65 -3.87
C ARG A 4 13.08 -1.16 -4.94
N ASP A 5 12.52 -1.85 -5.93
CA ASP A 5 13.20 -2.16 -7.18
C ASP A 5 12.24 -1.98 -8.38
N GLU A 6 12.61 -2.52 -9.55
CA GLU A 6 11.79 -2.41 -10.76
C GLU A 6 10.52 -3.27 -10.70
N ALA A 7 10.52 -4.35 -9.94
CA ALA A 7 9.42 -5.30 -9.85
C ALA A 7 8.48 -4.97 -8.69
N VAL A 8 9.01 -4.68 -7.51
CA VAL A 8 8.23 -4.59 -6.26
C VAL A 8 8.57 -3.37 -5.40
N LEU A 9 7.58 -2.96 -4.61
CA LEU A 9 7.72 -2.00 -3.52
C LEU A 9 7.37 -2.69 -2.20
N ILE A 10 8.18 -2.53 -1.16
CA ILE A 10 7.86 -3.00 0.18
C ILE A 10 7.72 -1.80 1.12
N LEU A 11 6.53 -1.65 1.68
CA LEU A 11 6.20 -0.61 2.64
C LEU A 11 6.20 -1.18 4.05
N ASP A 12 6.63 -0.37 5.01
CA ASP A 12 6.31 -0.57 6.42
C ASP A 12 4.94 0.06 6.66
N LYS A 13 3.87 -0.75 6.58
CA LYS A 13 2.51 -0.26 6.78
C LYS A 13 2.30 -0.08 8.30
N PRO A 14 1.95 1.12 8.79
CA PRO A 14 1.62 1.30 10.18
C PRO A 14 0.30 0.61 10.53
N ALA A 15 0.14 0.21 11.79
CA ALA A 15 -1.18 -0.09 12.36
C ALA A 15 -2.05 1.18 12.38
N GLY A 16 -3.36 1.01 12.25
CA GLY A 16 -4.34 2.10 12.15
C GLY A 16 -4.61 2.59 10.73
N LEU A 17 -3.86 2.16 9.72
CA LEU A 17 -4.10 2.48 8.30
C LEU A 17 -4.65 1.25 7.56
N ALA A 18 -5.84 1.37 7.00
CA ALA A 18 -6.43 0.33 6.17
C ALA A 18 -5.70 0.22 4.82
N VAL A 19 -5.55 -0.99 4.28
CA VAL A 19 -5.01 -1.16 2.92
C VAL A 19 -6.00 -0.64 1.88
N HIS A 20 -7.27 -1.03 1.98
CA HIS A 20 -8.37 -0.62 1.13
C HIS A 20 -9.44 0.12 1.93
N ALA A 21 -10.21 1.00 1.29
CA ALA A 21 -11.37 1.62 1.92
C ALA A 21 -12.44 0.56 2.25
N GLY A 22 -12.90 0.53 3.51
CA GLY A 22 -13.98 -0.36 3.94
C GLY A 22 -15.37 0.13 3.50
N PRO A 23 -16.46 -0.57 3.86
CA PRO A 23 -17.82 -0.19 3.48
C PRO A 23 -18.25 1.21 3.97
N ARG A 24 -17.66 1.68 5.07
CA ARG A 24 -17.89 3.03 5.63
C ARG A 24 -16.95 4.09 5.04
N GLY A 25 -16.14 3.71 4.05
CA GLY A 25 -15.06 4.54 3.51
C GLY A 25 -13.95 4.79 4.53
N GLY A 26 -13.28 5.93 4.37
CA GLY A 26 -12.20 6.39 5.23
C GLY A 26 -10.83 6.31 4.57
N PRO A 27 -9.80 6.93 5.18
CA PRO A 27 -8.45 6.92 4.63
C PRO A 27 -7.90 5.51 4.49
N SER A 28 -7.24 5.25 3.38
CA SER A 28 -6.60 3.97 3.09
C SER A 28 -5.27 4.18 2.39
N LEU A 29 -4.46 3.13 2.32
CA LEU A 29 -3.21 3.14 1.58
C LEU A 29 -3.43 3.36 0.08
N GLU A 30 -4.59 2.96 -0.46
CA GLU A 30 -4.97 3.17 -1.86
C GLU A 30 -4.94 4.65 -2.27
N ASP A 31 -5.29 5.56 -1.34
CA ASP A 31 -5.26 7.00 -1.56
C ASP A 31 -3.85 7.53 -1.90
N TRP A 32 -2.82 6.75 -1.59
CA TRP A 32 -1.41 7.11 -1.76
C TRP A 32 -0.75 6.42 -2.96
N LEU A 33 -1.41 5.46 -3.63
CA LEU A 33 -0.82 4.72 -4.76
C LEU A 33 -0.32 5.61 -5.90
N PRO A 34 -0.98 6.74 -6.26
CA PRO A 34 -0.45 7.67 -7.26
C PRO A 34 0.95 8.21 -6.91
N ARG A 35 1.21 8.45 -5.63
CA ARG A 35 2.53 8.92 -5.16
C ARG A 35 3.58 7.81 -5.11
N LEU A 36 3.14 6.56 -5.18
CA LEU A 36 3.97 5.36 -5.19
C LEU A 36 4.19 4.82 -6.61
N ALA A 37 3.66 5.48 -7.65
CA ALA A 37 3.79 5.05 -9.04
C ALA A 37 5.22 5.12 -9.58
N PHE A 38 6.04 6.04 -9.08
CA PHE A 38 7.44 6.21 -9.48
C PHE A 38 7.69 6.23 -11.00
N GLY A 39 6.80 6.88 -11.75
CA GLY A 39 6.89 6.99 -13.20
C GLY A 39 6.35 5.79 -13.99
N LYS A 40 5.85 4.74 -13.32
CA LYS A 40 5.16 3.63 -13.99
C LYS A 40 3.80 4.10 -14.54
N LYS A 41 3.42 3.55 -15.70
CA LYS A 41 2.11 3.83 -16.34
C LYS A 41 0.93 3.32 -15.52
N ARG A 42 1.12 2.24 -14.75
CA ARG A 42 0.11 1.65 -13.87
C ARG A 42 0.48 1.93 -12.43
N LEU A 43 -0.54 2.19 -11.61
CA LEU A 43 -0.36 2.30 -10.18
C LEU A 43 0.04 0.94 -9.60
N PRO A 44 1.03 0.87 -8.70
CA PRO A 44 1.34 -0.36 -8.00
C PRO A 44 0.13 -0.78 -7.17
N GLN A 45 -0.19 -2.07 -7.13
CA GLN A 45 -1.33 -2.61 -6.39
C GLN A 45 -0.86 -3.46 -5.21
N PRO A 46 -1.59 -3.49 -4.08
CA PRO A 46 -1.28 -4.41 -3.00
C PRO A 46 -1.33 -5.86 -3.47
N ALA A 47 -0.25 -6.61 -3.27
CA ALA A 47 -0.18 -8.04 -3.58
C ALA A 47 -0.93 -8.89 -2.54
N HIS A 48 -1.03 -8.37 -1.32
CA HIS A 48 -1.79 -8.96 -0.21
C HIS A 48 -2.36 -7.84 0.66
N ARG A 49 -3.25 -8.21 1.59
CA ARG A 49 -3.82 -7.29 2.58
C ARG A 49 -3.23 -7.55 3.96
N LEU A 50 -3.17 -6.49 4.75
CA LEU A 50 -3.00 -6.53 6.19
C LEU A 50 -4.24 -5.86 6.80
N ASP A 51 -4.68 -6.34 7.95
CA ASP A 51 -5.78 -5.70 8.65
C ASP A 51 -5.38 -4.29 9.12
N MET A 52 -6.37 -3.44 9.36
CA MET A 52 -6.15 -2.02 9.68
C MET A 52 -5.23 -1.87 10.88
N ASP A 53 -5.46 -2.64 11.93
CA ASP A 53 -4.73 -2.67 13.19
C ASP A 53 -3.42 -3.48 13.14
N THR A 54 -3.13 -4.15 12.02
CA THR A 54 -1.88 -4.90 11.83
C THR A 54 -0.81 -4.01 11.20
N ALA A 55 0.35 -3.91 11.84
CA ALA A 55 1.54 -3.28 11.26
C ALA A 55 2.41 -4.30 10.52
N GLY A 56 3.25 -3.84 9.58
CA GLY A 56 4.33 -4.65 9.01
C GLY A 56 4.46 -4.53 7.49
N CYS A 57 5.16 -5.51 6.91
CA CYS A 57 5.54 -5.51 5.51
C CYS A 57 4.32 -5.68 4.57
N LEU A 58 4.05 -4.65 3.78
CA LEU A 58 3.07 -4.68 2.69
C LEU A 58 3.81 -4.61 1.35
N VAL A 59 3.55 -5.58 0.47
CA VAL A 59 4.16 -5.66 -0.86
C VAL A 59 3.21 -5.05 -1.89
N LEU A 60 3.75 -4.20 -2.76
CA LEU A 60 3.06 -3.66 -3.94
C LEU A 60 3.79 -4.06 -5.23
N GLY A 61 3.04 -4.25 -6.33
CA GLY A 61 3.54 -4.58 -7.67
C GLY A 61 2.76 -3.91 -8.78
#